data_AF-A0A1M6BRU1-F1
#
_entry.id   AF-A0A1M6BRU1-F1
#
_cell.length_a   1.000
_cell.length_b   1.000
_cell.length_c   1.000
_cell.angle_alpha   90.00
_cell.angle_beta   90.00
_cell.angle_gamma   90.00
#
_symmetry.space_group_name_H-M   'P 1'
#
loop_
_entity.id
_entity.type
_entity.pdbx_description
1 polymer ?
#
loop_
_entity_poly.entity_id
_entity_poly.type
_entity_poly.pdbx_seq_one_letter_code
_entity_poly.pdbx_strand_id
1 'polypeptide(L)'
;MILKFDAKIIILVDSLLLSIYCFLYLVLIISKMNNLERVYKMSFASVYQHYIAKAEKKNRTKEEVNTIIFWLTGYNEKDLENIITTKVNFEDFFNHAPQINPNVSKITGVICGYRVEEIEDKIMQKVRYLDKLIDELAKDKKMEKILRE
;
A
#
# COMPACT_ATOMS: atom_id res chain seq x y z
N MET A 1 -25.28 33.98 -24.62
CA MET A 1 -25.02 33.78 -23.18
C MET A 1 -23.97 32.68 -23.05
N ILE A 2 -22.70 33.07 -23.13
CA ILE A 2 -21.57 32.13 -23.03
C ILE A 2 -21.35 31.90 -21.54
N LEU A 3 -21.72 30.72 -21.05
CA LEU A 3 -21.42 30.30 -19.69
C LEU A 3 -19.89 30.18 -19.57
N LYS A 4 -19.30 31.06 -18.76
CA LYS A 4 -17.91 30.93 -18.30
C LYS A 4 -17.81 29.63 -17.49
N PHE A 5 -17.20 28.60 -18.08
CA PHE A 5 -16.76 27.43 -17.34
C PHE A 5 -15.44 27.79 -16.64
N ASP A 6 -15.47 27.84 -15.31
CA ASP A 6 -14.31 28.08 -14.46
C ASP A 6 -13.23 26.99 -14.69
N ALA A 7 -12.06 27.40 -15.16
CA ALA A 7 -10.89 26.55 -15.41
C ALA A 7 -10.30 25.88 -14.16
N LYS A 8 -10.89 26.09 -12.97
CA LYS A 8 -10.50 25.43 -11.72
C LYS A 8 -11.02 23.98 -11.60
N ILE A 9 -12.10 23.62 -12.28
CA ILE A 9 -12.68 22.27 -12.14
C ILE A 9 -11.95 21.24 -13.01
N ILE A 10 -11.32 21.65 -14.12
CA ILE A 10 -10.67 20.74 -15.07
C ILE A 10 -9.32 20.22 -14.53
N ILE A 11 -8.58 21.02 -13.76
CA ILE A 11 -7.28 20.61 -13.18
C ILE A 11 -7.43 19.53 -12.09
N LEU A 12 -8.60 19.43 -11.45
CA LEU A 12 -8.85 18.43 -10.41
C LEU A 12 -9.08 17.02 -10.96
N VAL A 13 -9.55 16.88 -12.21
CA VAL A 13 -9.87 15.56 -12.78
C VAL A 13 -8.63 14.89 -13.42
N ASP A 14 -7.65 15.68 -13.87
CA ASP A 14 -6.43 15.14 -14.52
C ASP A 14 -5.41 14.55 -13.53
N SER A 15 -5.27 15.09 -12.31
CA SER A 15 -4.40 14.50 -11.28
C SER A 15 -5.00 13.24 -10.64
N LEU A 16 -6.34 13.16 -10.60
CA LEU A 16 -7.10 11.99 -10.13
C LEU A 16 -6.98 10.81 -11.09
N LEU A 17 -7.07 11.03 -12.41
CA LEU A 17 -6.92 9.98 -13.41
C LEU A 17 -5.48 9.46 -13.48
N LEU A 18 -4.47 10.32 -13.47
CA LEU A 18 -3.07 9.89 -13.56
C LEU A 18 -2.63 9.07 -12.33
N SER A 19 -3.14 9.40 -11.16
CA SER A 19 -2.80 8.71 -9.91
C SER A 19 -3.64 7.44 -9.69
N ILE A 20 -4.89 7.37 -10.18
CA ILE A 20 -5.68 6.12 -10.25
C ILE A 20 -5.02 5.18 -11.26
N TYR A 21 -4.64 5.69 -12.43
CA TYR A 21 -3.83 4.93 -13.38
C TYR A 21 -2.52 4.52 -12.75
N CYS A 22 -1.76 5.37 -12.05
CA CYS A 22 -0.48 4.98 -11.46
C CYS A 22 -0.61 3.94 -10.33
N PHE A 23 -1.65 4.00 -9.49
CA PHE A 23 -1.90 2.96 -8.48
C PHE A 23 -2.42 1.67 -9.12
N LEU A 24 -3.38 1.73 -10.07
CA LEU A 24 -3.75 0.57 -10.87
C LEU A 24 -2.58 0.04 -11.68
N TYR A 25 -1.65 0.88 -12.15
CA TYR A 25 -0.51 0.52 -12.98
C TYR A 25 0.60 -0.07 -12.13
N LEU A 26 0.84 0.41 -10.91
CA LEU A 26 1.73 -0.23 -9.95
C LEU A 26 1.15 -1.57 -9.46
N VAL A 27 -0.14 -1.60 -9.15
CA VAL A 27 -0.84 -2.84 -8.79
C VAL A 27 -0.91 -3.80 -9.98
N LEU A 28 -1.13 -3.33 -11.21
CA LEU A 28 -1.07 -4.13 -12.44
C LEU A 28 0.36 -4.56 -12.74
N ILE A 29 1.37 -3.72 -12.46
CA ILE A 29 2.78 -4.08 -12.57
C ILE A 29 3.03 -5.23 -11.59
N ILE A 30 2.75 -5.07 -10.30
CA ILE A 30 2.95 -6.11 -9.27
C ILE A 30 2.06 -7.35 -9.53
N SER A 31 0.83 -7.18 -10.03
CA SER A 31 -0.15 -8.26 -10.30
C SER A 31 0.08 -8.99 -11.63
N LYS A 32 0.75 -8.37 -12.60
CA LYS A 32 1.09 -8.94 -13.92
C LYS A 32 2.57 -9.34 -13.98
N MET A 33 3.37 -8.99 -12.97
CA MET A 33 4.71 -9.48 -12.76
C MET A 33 4.66 -10.94 -12.33
N ASN A 34 4.68 -11.84 -13.29
CA ASN A 34 5.00 -13.26 -13.09
C ASN A 34 6.50 -13.47 -12.70
N ASN A 35 7.17 -12.44 -12.17
CA ASN A 35 8.60 -12.47 -11.87
C ASN A 35 8.84 -11.91 -10.47
N LEU A 36 8.74 -12.82 -9.49
CA LEU A 36 8.93 -12.60 -8.06
C LEU A 36 10.20 -11.77 -7.74
N GLU A 37 11.29 -12.02 -8.47
CA GLU A 37 12.57 -11.32 -8.27
C GLU A 37 12.46 -9.80 -8.41
N ARG A 38 11.60 -9.32 -9.31
CA ARG A 38 11.49 -7.88 -9.54
C ARG A 38 10.70 -7.19 -8.42
N VAL A 39 9.78 -7.90 -7.76
CA VAL A 39 9.06 -7.37 -6.59
C VAL A 39 10.01 -7.31 -5.39
N TYR A 40 10.87 -8.29 -5.20
CA TYR A 40 11.86 -8.28 -4.11
C TYR A 40 12.85 -7.13 -4.22
N LYS A 41 13.34 -6.86 -5.44
CA LYS A 41 14.36 -5.83 -5.70
C LYS A 41 13.81 -4.40 -5.75
N MET A 42 12.49 -4.21 -5.74
CA MET A 42 11.93 -2.87 -5.81
C MET A 42 12.06 -2.15 -4.46
N SER A 43 12.34 -0.85 -4.50
CA SER A 43 12.44 -0.04 -3.28
C SER A 43 11.08 0.08 -2.60
N PHE A 44 11.04 -0.15 -1.29
CA PHE A 44 9.86 0.10 -0.46
C PHE A 44 9.42 1.57 -0.54
N ALA A 45 10.39 2.50 -0.58
CA ALA A 45 10.14 3.94 -0.58
C ALA A 45 9.25 4.40 -1.75
N SER A 46 9.43 3.82 -2.95
CA SER A 46 8.60 4.20 -4.11
C SER A 46 7.16 3.73 -3.93
N VAL A 47 6.96 2.51 -3.44
CA VAL A 47 5.62 1.95 -3.21
C VAL A 47 4.92 2.64 -2.03
N TYR A 48 5.66 3.00 -0.98
CA TYR A 48 5.14 3.73 0.16
C TYR A 48 4.48 5.07 -0.22
N GLN A 49 5.09 5.84 -1.12
CA GLN A 49 4.49 7.08 -1.64
C GLN A 49 3.14 6.81 -2.33
N HIS A 50 3.00 5.66 -3.00
CA HIS A 50 1.75 5.27 -3.64
C HIS A 50 0.68 4.84 -2.63
N TYR A 51 1.06 4.26 -1.48
CA TYR A 51 0.12 3.97 -0.40
C TYR A 51 -0.43 5.24 0.24
N ILE A 52 0.42 6.23 0.52
CA ILE A 52 -0.01 7.54 1.02
C ILE A 52 -0.99 8.18 0.04
N ALA A 53 -0.60 8.29 -1.24
CA ALA A 53 -1.45 8.90 -2.25
C ALA A 53 -2.80 8.17 -2.42
N LYS A 54 -2.85 6.84 -2.21
CA LYS A 54 -4.10 6.08 -2.22
C LYS A 54 -4.99 6.42 -1.02
N ALA A 55 -4.40 6.55 0.17
CA ALA A 55 -5.12 6.93 1.38
C ALA A 55 -5.66 8.37 1.30
N GLU A 56 -4.83 9.33 0.88
CA GLU A 56 -5.19 10.75 0.80
C GLU A 56 -6.36 11.02 -0.15
N LYS A 57 -6.46 10.28 -1.27
CA LYS A 57 -7.62 10.35 -2.19
C LYS A 57 -8.94 9.96 -1.54
N LYS A 58 -8.89 9.30 -0.39
CA LYS A 58 -10.03 8.82 0.39
C LYS A 58 -10.17 9.60 1.70
N ASN A 59 -9.55 10.78 1.79
CA ASN A 59 -9.50 11.62 2.98
C ASN A 59 -8.90 10.90 4.20
N ARG A 60 -8.01 9.94 3.96
CA ARG A 60 -7.22 9.25 4.97
C ARG A 60 -5.82 9.84 5.03
N THR A 61 -5.10 9.64 6.13
CA THR A 61 -3.83 10.34 6.38
C THR A 61 -2.61 9.42 6.23
N LYS A 62 -1.43 10.04 6.10
CA LYS A 62 -0.15 9.34 6.13
C LYS A 62 0.05 8.57 7.44
N GLU A 63 -0.40 9.14 8.56
CA GLU A 63 -0.26 8.54 9.89
C GLU A 63 -1.07 7.25 10.01
N GLU A 64 -2.23 7.17 9.36
CA GLU A 64 -3.01 5.93 9.27
C GLU A 64 -2.27 4.85 8.47
N VAL A 65 -1.60 5.23 7.37
CA VAL A 65 -0.73 4.31 6.61
C VAL A 65 0.45 3.84 7.46
N ASN A 66 1.10 4.74 8.18
CA ASN A 66 2.20 4.41 9.09
C ASN A 66 1.72 3.44 10.18
N THR A 67 0.55 3.70 10.76
CA THR A 67 -0.07 2.85 11.78
C THR A 67 -0.24 1.42 11.28
N ILE A 68 -0.73 1.24 10.05
CA ILE A 68 -0.86 -0.08 9.41
C ILE A 68 0.51 -0.75 9.24
N ILE A 69 1.53 -0.01 8.79
CA ILE A 69 2.88 -0.54 8.59
C ILE A 69 3.48 -0.98 9.94
N PHE A 70 3.39 -0.15 10.97
CA PHE A 70 3.88 -0.45 12.31
C PHE A 70 3.15 -1.64 12.91
N TRP A 71 1.83 -1.66 12.78
CA TRP A 71 1.03 -2.79 13.25
C TRP A 71 1.43 -4.09 12.53
N LEU A 72 1.71 -4.06 11.23
CA LEU A 72 2.05 -5.26 10.46
C LEU A 72 3.47 -5.79 10.77
N THR A 73 4.43 -4.88 10.93
CA THR A 73 5.88 -5.20 10.90
C THR A 73 6.61 -5.05 12.22
N GLY A 74 6.03 -4.32 13.17
CA GLY A 74 6.68 -3.94 14.42
C GLY A 74 7.70 -2.81 14.29
N TYR A 75 7.84 -2.20 13.10
CA TYR A 75 8.66 -1.00 12.95
C TYR A 75 8.09 0.19 13.71
N ASN A 76 8.98 1.13 14.07
CA ASN A 76 8.60 2.45 14.57
C ASN A 76 8.89 3.55 13.54
N GLU A 77 8.57 4.81 13.89
CA GLU A 77 8.76 5.96 13.00
C GLU A 77 10.23 6.14 12.56
N LYS A 78 11.20 5.95 13.46
CA LYS A 78 12.62 6.08 13.13
C LYS A 78 13.08 4.99 12.16
N ASP A 79 12.59 3.76 12.34
CA ASP A 79 12.90 2.66 11.45
C ASP A 79 12.35 2.95 10.04
N LEU A 80 11.08 3.38 9.97
CA LEU A 80 10.42 3.71 8.71
C LEU A 80 11.11 4.86 7.98
N GLU A 81 11.52 5.91 8.69
CA GLU A 81 12.30 7.01 8.12
C GLU A 81 13.63 6.52 7.54
N ASN A 82 14.36 5.67 8.27
CA ASN A 82 15.60 5.07 7.78
C ASN A 82 15.38 4.19 6.55
N ILE A 83 14.34 3.36 6.55
CA ILE A 83 13.95 2.47 5.45
C ILE A 83 13.67 3.28 4.18
N ILE A 84 12.92 4.39 4.32
CA ILE A 84 12.59 5.27 3.19
C ILE A 84 13.84 5.97 2.68
N THR A 85 14.67 6.51 3.57
CA THR A 85 15.88 7.29 3.23
C THR A 85 16.94 6.42 2.55
N THR A 86 17.16 5.21 3.06
CA THR A 86 18.13 4.24 2.50
C THR A 86 17.58 3.43 1.34
N LYS A 87 16.29 3.62 0.98
CA LYS A 87 15.61 2.97 -0.15
C LYS A 87 15.65 1.44 -0.10
N VAL A 88 15.53 0.87 1.10
CA VAL A 88 15.49 -0.59 1.34
C VAL A 88 14.49 -1.25 0.39
N ASN A 89 14.85 -2.42 -0.12
CA ASN A 89 13.98 -3.20 -1.01
C ASN A 89 12.92 -3.99 -0.21
N PHE A 90 11.92 -4.57 -0.87
CA PHE A 90 10.84 -5.27 -0.16
C PHE A 90 11.26 -6.54 0.57
N GLU A 91 12.24 -7.26 0.03
CA GLU A 91 12.76 -8.48 0.67
C GLU A 91 13.44 -8.12 1.99
N ASP A 92 14.37 -7.17 1.97
CA ASP A 92 15.06 -6.69 3.16
C ASP A 92 14.11 -6.03 4.15
N PHE A 93 13.12 -5.28 3.66
CA PHE A 93 12.08 -4.67 4.51
C PHE A 93 11.32 -5.71 5.34
N PHE A 94 10.93 -6.84 4.74
CA PHE A 94 10.17 -7.88 5.45
C PHE A 94 11.05 -8.89 6.19
N ASN A 95 12.31 -9.05 5.81
CA ASN A 95 13.28 -9.91 6.50
C ASN A 95 13.82 -9.24 7.77
N HIS A 96 13.98 -7.91 7.77
CA HIS A 96 14.43 -7.16 8.94
C HIS A 96 13.28 -6.59 9.79
N ALA A 97 12.03 -6.95 9.49
CA ALA A 97 10.88 -6.55 10.29
C ALA A 97 11.01 -7.10 11.74
N PRO A 98 11.00 -6.25 12.78
CA PRO A 98 11.24 -6.66 14.16
C PRO A 98 10.30 -7.78 14.62
N GLN A 99 9.02 -7.65 14.29
CA GLN A 99 8.01 -8.64 14.62
C GLN A 99 6.81 -8.51 13.69
N ILE A 100 6.63 -9.51 12.82
CA ILE A 100 5.36 -9.63 12.10
C ILE A 100 4.26 -9.95 13.09
N ASN A 101 3.18 -9.18 13.03
CA ASN A 101 2.07 -9.30 13.99
C ASN A 101 1.41 -10.69 13.94
N PRO A 102 1.14 -11.34 15.08
CA PRO A 102 0.48 -12.66 15.08
C PRO A 102 -0.92 -12.65 14.45
N ASN A 103 -1.61 -11.49 14.45
CA ASN A 103 -2.92 -11.34 13.84
C ASN A 103 -2.89 -11.32 12.29
N VAL A 104 -1.72 -11.37 11.63
CA VAL A 104 -1.67 -11.45 10.15
C VAL A 104 -2.38 -12.67 9.58
N SER A 105 -2.46 -13.75 10.36
CA SER A 105 -3.24 -14.96 10.01
C SER A 105 -4.74 -14.67 9.79
N LYS A 106 -5.27 -13.59 10.38
CA LYS A 106 -6.65 -13.13 10.22
C LYS A 106 -6.85 -12.29 8.94
N ILE A 107 -5.79 -12.01 8.19
CA ILE A 107 -5.85 -11.27 6.93
C ILE A 107 -6.19 -12.26 5.80
N THR A 108 -7.48 -12.46 5.55
CA THR A 108 -7.98 -13.46 4.59
C THR A 108 -8.82 -12.85 3.46
N GLY A 109 -8.96 -13.59 2.37
CA GLY A 109 -9.78 -13.25 1.21
C GLY A 109 -8.98 -12.65 0.05
N VAL A 110 -9.69 -12.17 -0.97
CA VAL A 110 -9.07 -11.80 -2.25
C VAL A 110 -8.52 -10.39 -2.26
N ILE A 111 -7.33 -10.19 -2.82
CA ILE A 111 -6.73 -8.89 -3.17
C ILE A 111 -6.03 -9.02 -4.52
N CYS A 112 -6.23 -8.05 -5.41
CA CYS A 112 -5.60 -8.04 -6.74
C CYS A 112 -5.81 -9.32 -7.57
N GLY A 113 -6.94 -10.03 -7.38
CA GLY A 113 -7.25 -11.28 -8.10
C GLY A 113 -6.69 -12.56 -7.46
N TYR A 114 -5.92 -12.45 -6.37
CA TYR A 114 -5.34 -13.59 -5.66
C TYR A 114 -5.91 -13.71 -4.25
N ARG A 115 -6.06 -14.94 -3.76
CA ARG A 115 -6.42 -15.22 -2.37
C ARG A 115 -5.15 -15.20 -1.51
N VAL A 116 -5.09 -14.31 -0.52
CA VAL A 116 -3.83 -14.06 0.20
C VAL A 116 -3.35 -15.27 0.99
N GLU A 117 -4.28 -16.04 1.56
CA GLU A 117 -3.99 -17.27 2.30
C GLU A 117 -3.43 -18.41 1.43
N GLU A 118 -3.58 -18.36 0.11
CA GLU A 118 -3.07 -19.37 -0.83
C GLU A 118 -1.72 -19.01 -1.45
N ILE A 119 -1.16 -17.83 -1.12
CA ILE A 119 0.14 -17.40 -1.66
C ILE A 119 1.26 -18.19 -0.98
N GLU A 120 1.96 -19.02 -1.76
CA GLU A 120 3.07 -19.87 -1.26
C GLU A 120 4.31 -19.08 -0.86
N ASP A 121 4.65 -18.04 -1.64
CA ASP A 121 5.80 -17.21 -1.34
C ASP A 121 5.52 -16.27 -0.16
N LYS A 122 6.30 -16.42 0.91
CA LYS A 122 6.09 -15.70 2.17
C LYS A 122 6.30 -14.20 2.05
N ILE A 123 7.25 -13.73 1.23
CA ILE A 123 7.51 -12.30 1.06
C ILE A 123 6.37 -11.68 0.25
N MET A 124 5.98 -12.33 -0.84
CA MET A 124 4.83 -11.91 -1.64
C MET A 124 3.55 -11.88 -0.81
N GLN A 125 3.34 -12.89 0.03
CA GLN A 125 2.18 -12.93 0.92
C GLN A 125 2.17 -11.72 1.88
N LYS A 126 3.33 -11.37 2.48
CA LYS A 126 3.47 -10.18 3.33
C LYS A 126 3.22 -8.88 2.57
N VAL A 127 3.72 -8.75 1.33
CA VAL A 127 3.40 -7.62 0.45
C VAL A 127 1.89 -7.52 0.24
N ARG A 128 1.22 -8.65 -0.03
CA ARG A 128 -0.24 -8.68 -0.23
C ARG A 128 -1.05 -8.43 1.04
N TYR A 129 -0.52 -8.78 2.22
CA TYR A 129 -1.10 -8.33 3.48
C TYR A 129 -1.12 -6.81 3.55
N LEU A 130 0.01 -6.16 3.29
CA LEU A 130 0.10 -4.70 3.30
C LEU A 130 -0.84 -4.06 2.27
N ASP A 131 -0.82 -4.54 1.02
CA ASP A 131 -1.72 -4.06 -0.04
C ASP A 131 -3.19 -4.13 0.39
N LYS A 132 -3.58 -5.23 1.03
CA LYS A 132 -4.95 -5.46 1.46
C LYS A 132 -5.35 -4.52 2.61
N LEU A 133 -4.49 -4.31 3.60
CA LEU A 133 -4.77 -3.39 4.71
C LEU A 133 -4.93 -1.95 4.20
N ILE A 134 -4.07 -1.52 3.27
CA ILE A 134 -4.19 -0.20 2.62
C ILE A 134 -5.43 -0.11 1.71
N ASP A 135 -5.80 -1.20 1.05
CA ASP A 135 -7.05 -1.25 0.28
C ASP A 135 -8.29 -1.12 1.17
N GLU A 136 -8.27 -1.74 2.35
CA GLU A 136 -9.32 -1.60 3.34
C GLU A 136 -9.40 -0.17 3.91
N LEU A 137 -8.26 0.47 4.15
CA LEU A 137 -8.20 1.89 4.51
C LEU A 137 -8.82 2.78 3.41
N ALA A 138 -8.46 2.53 2.15
CA ALA A 138 -9.00 3.27 1.00
C ALA A 138 -10.49 2.98 0.71
N LYS A 139 -11.02 1.88 1.26
CA LYS A 139 -12.45 1.55 1.26
C LYS A 139 -13.18 2.11 2.48
N ASP A 140 -12.55 3.03 3.20
CA ASP A 140 -13.10 3.74 4.35
C ASP A 140 -13.48 2.81 5.52
N LYS A 141 -12.81 1.66 5.64
CA LYS A 141 -12.99 0.80 6.82
C LYS A 141 -12.41 1.49 8.06
N LYS A 142 -13.02 1.24 9.22
CA LYS A 142 -12.49 1.69 10.52
C LYS A 142 -11.16 1.02 10.83
N MET A 143 -10.23 1.75 11.45
CA MET A 143 -8.89 1.26 11.79
C MET A 143 -8.94 -0.02 12.63
N GLU A 144 -9.77 -0.08 13.66
CA GLU A 144 -10.02 -1.28 14.50
C GLU A 144 -10.27 -2.53 13.64
N LYS A 145 -11.17 -2.42 12.66
CA LYS A 145 -11.46 -3.52 11.73
C LYS A 145 -10.27 -3.87 10.85
N ILE A 146 -9.50 -2.88 10.40
CA ILE A 146 -8.29 -3.09 9.58
C ILE A 146 -7.23 -3.84 10.39
N LEU A 147 -6.99 -3.42 11.63
CA LEU A 147 -6.02 -4.01 12.55
C LEU A 147 -6.50 -5.31 13.20
N ARG A 148 -7.73 -5.76 12.88
CA ARG A 148 -8.32 -7.00 13.40
C ARG A 148 -8.39 -7.02 14.94
N GLU A 149 -8.70 -5.85 15.50
CA GLU A 149 -8.85 -5.53 16.92
C GLU A 149 -10.26 -5.00 17.22
#